data_AF-A0AAJ5W143-F1
#
_entry.id   AF-A0AAJ5W143-F1
#
_cell.length_a   1.000
_cell.length_b   1.000
_cell.length_c   1.000
_cell.angle_alpha   90.00
_cell.angle_beta   90.00
_cell.angle_gamma   90.00
#
_symmetry.space_group_name_H-M   'P 1'
#
loop_
_entity.id
_entity.type
_entity.pdbx_description
1 polymer ?
#
loop_
_entity_poly.entity_id
_entity_poly.type
_entity_poly.pdbx_seq_one_letter_code
_entity_poly.pdbx_strand_id
1 'polypeptide(L)'
;MTGSESDSLPTAEEFEVDEGLQRMIVNNVLRGIANEMVLTGEVDPSRLTLDQLLALAFERMKDNLRDGVEFAMVVDHSSTILAEARSYADGGREEFAFVFYGLFIEHVLNRAIRDRSTQLGLSERETVELMRRSVPDKTGLTWKLLFGEDFPALLRSDIRFISERRNSFAHYKWQDHPESHLLPDAIRTRREKAETTAERAASTLEDYVRRLFTTDGDVIDHWLHGPHPTEESQNEEPS
;
A
#
# COMPACT_ATOMS: atom_id res chain seq x y z
N MET A 1 -6.44 -36.92 30.39
CA MET A 1 -6.45 -35.77 31.31
C MET A 1 -5.37 -34.81 30.84
N THR A 2 -5.73 -33.90 29.94
CA THR A 2 -4.84 -32.83 29.47
C THR A 2 -4.96 -31.69 30.47
N GLY A 3 -3.88 -31.41 31.20
CA GLY A 3 -3.81 -30.29 32.13
C GLY A 3 -4.00 -28.99 31.37
N SER A 4 -5.06 -28.26 31.72
CA SER A 4 -5.27 -26.89 31.30
C SER A 4 -4.31 -26.02 32.11
N GLU A 5 -3.12 -25.76 31.59
CA GLU A 5 -2.30 -24.67 32.10
C GLU A 5 -3.06 -23.37 31.83
N SER A 6 -3.54 -22.77 32.92
CA SER A 6 -4.12 -21.45 32.94
C SER A 6 -2.97 -20.46 32.77
N ASP A 7 -2.65 -20.10 31.52
CA ASP A 7 -1.80 -18.95 31.24
C ASP A 7 -2.49 -17.69 31.78
N SER A 8 -2.10 -17.29 32.99
CA SER A 8 -2.48 -16.02 33.57
C SER A 8 -1.93 -14.90 32.71
N LEU A 9 -2.81 -14.00 32.24
CA LEU A 9 -2.39 -12.83 31.48
C LEU A 9 -1.37 -12.01 32.30
N PRO A 10 -0.32 -11.49 31.65
CA PRO A 10 0.66 -10.65 32.32
C PRO A 10 -0.02 -9.43 32.95
N THR A 11 0.45 -9.06 34.14
CA THR A 11 -0.03 -7.89 34.87
C THR A 11 0.52 -6.60 34.25
N ALA A 12 -0.14 -5.46 34.48
CA ALA A 12 0.32 -4.17 33.95
C ALA A 12 1.73 -3.76 34.45
N GLU A 13 2.16 -4.31 35.58
CA GLU A 13 3.50 -4.09 36.15
C GLU A 13 4.60 -4.89 35.42
N GLU A 14 4.24 -5.91 34.64
CA GLU A 14 5.19 -6.75 33.89
C GLU A 14 5.43 -6.25 32.46
N PHE A 15 4.72 -5.20 32.01
CA PHE A 15 4.94 -4.57 30.71
C PHE A 15 6.04 -3.51 30.79
N GLU A 16 7.29 -3.95 30.86
CA GLU A 16 8.42 -3.08 30.54
C GLU A 16 8.45 -2.88 29.02
N VAL A 17 7.91 -1.74 28.57
CA VAL A 17 7.88 -1.43 27.13
C VAL A 17 9.26 -0.96 26.72
N ASP A 18 9.89 -1.72 25.84
CA ASP A 18 11.16 -1.39 25.21
C ASP A 18 11.15 0.04 24.63
N GLU A 19 12.16 0.84 24.97
CA GLU A 19 12.26 2.24 24.51
C GLU A 19 12.35 2.37 22.99
N GLY A 20 12.93 1.37 22.31
CA GLY A 20 12.99 1.30 20.85
C GLY A 20 11.60 1.12 20.25
N LEU A 21 10.81 0.19 20.78
CA LEU A 21 9.42 -0.03 20.39
C LEU A 21 8.57 1.23 20.61
N GLN A 22 8.72 1.92 21.75
CA GLN A 22 8.03 3.20 21.99
C GLN A 22 8.38 4.24 20.93
N ARG A 23 9.67 4.42 20.64
CA ARG A 23 10.13 5.36 19.61
C ARG A 23 9.58 5.02 18.24
N MET A 24 9.55 3.74 17.87
CA MET A 24 8.99 3.27 16.60
C MET A 24 7.49 3.58 16.50
N ILE A 25 6.71 3.31 17.55
CA ILE A 25 5.26 3.60 17.59
C ILE A 25 5.03 5.11 17.43
N VAL A 26 5.72 5.94 18.23
CA VAL A 26 5.58 7.40 18.17
C VAL A 26 5.94 7.92 16.79
N ASN A 27 7.06 7.48 16.22
CA ASN A 27 7.48 7.91 14.88
C ASN A 27 6.43 7.55 13.81
N ASN A 28 5.85 6.35 13.86
CA ASN A 28 4.81 5.93 12.92
C ASN A 28 3.53 6.75 13.07
N VAL A 29 3.12 7.07 14.31
CA VAL A 29 1.97 7.94 14.57
C VAL A 29 2.22 9.35 14.03
N LEU A 30 3.39 9.93 14.33
CA LEU A 30 3.76 11.26 13.84
C LEU A 30 3.83 11.31 12.31
N ARG A 31 4.36 10.26 11.68
CA ARG A 31 4.38 10.13 10.22
C ARG A 31 2.98 10.09 9.62
N GLY A 32 2.06 9.35 10.22
CA GLY A 32 0.65 9.32 9.80
C GLY A 32 0.00 10.70 9.87
N ILE A 33 0.16 11.39 11.00
CA ILE A 33 -0.38 12.75 11.21
C ILE A 33 0.25 13.74 10.22
N ALA A 34 1.58 13.73 10.07
CA ALA A 34 2.28 14.60 9.13
C ALA A 34 1.80 14.37 7.68
N ASN A 35 1.64 13.11 7.28
CA ASN A 35 1.13 12.77 5.94
C ASN A 35 -0.29 13.31 5.74
N GLU A 36 -1.17 13.20 6.74
CA GLU A 36 -2.52 13.77 6.68
C GLU A 36 -2.50 15.30 6.57
N MET A 37 -1.64 15.98 7.34
CA MET A 37 -1.48 17.45 7.28
C MET A 37 -1.01 17.92 5.89
N VAL A 38 -0.10 17.16 5.26
CA VAL A 38 0.35 17.44 3.88
C VAL A 38 -0.77 17.15 2.88
N LEU A 39 -1.44 16.01 3.00
CA LEU A 39 -2.54 15.62 2.10
C LEU A 39 -3.72 16.59 2.17
N THR A 40 -4.05 17.13 3.35
CA THR A 40 -5.14 18.11 3.50
C THR A 40 -4.75 19.53 3.08
N GLY A 41 -3.47 19.75 2.74
CA GLY A 41 -2.93 21.07 2.39
C GLY A 41 -2.79 22.02 3.59
N GLU A 42 -2.90 21.50 4.82
CA GLU A 42 -2.63 22.28 6.04
C GLU A 42 -1.15 22.68 6.11
N VAL A 43 -0.26 21.81 5.63
CA VAL A 43 1.18 22.03 5.60
C VAL A 43 1.71 21.91 4.17
N ASP A 44 2.52 22.90 3.78
CA ASP A 44 3.34 22.86 2.56
C ASP A 44 4.75 22.34 2.93
N PRO A 45 5.09 21.06 2.62
CA PRO A 45 6.36 20.47 3.03
C PRO A 45 7.57 21.11 2.32
N SER A 46 7.37 21.80 1.19
CA SER A 46 8.46 22.51 0.49
C SER A 46 9.03 23.69 1.27
N ARG A 47 8.32 24.13 2.33
CA ARG A 47 8.67 25.29 3.16
C ARG A 47 9.22 24.92 4.53
N LEU A 48 9.32 23.64 4.84
CA LEU A 48 9.68 23.15 6.16
C LEU A 48 10.92 22.25 6.12
N THR A 49 11.63 22.20 7.23
CA THR A 49 12.55 21.10 7.52
C THR A 49 11.79 19.91 8.11
N LEU A 50 12.39 18.72 8.10
CA LEU A 50 11.80 17.54 8.73
C LEU A 50 11.50 17.77 10.22
N ASP A 51 12.42 18.40 10.97
CA ASP A 51 12.22 18.72 12.38
C ASP A 51 11.01 19.63 12.62
N GLN A 52 10.79 20.60 11.73
CA GLN A 52 9.63 21.48 11.81
C GLN A 52 8.33 20.73 11.55
N LEU A 53 8.31 19.83 10.55
CA LEU A 53 7.16 18.99 10.26
C LEU A 53 6.84 18.06 11.43
N LEU A 54 7.85 17.43 12.03
CA LEU A 54 7.72 16.58 13.21
C LEU A 54 7.16 17.33 14.41
N ALA A 55 7.64 18.55 14.66
CA ALA A 55 7.12 19.40 15.73
C ALA A 55 5.64 19.73 15.52
N LEU A 56 5.24 20.09 14.29
CA LEU A 56 3.83 20.36 13.96
C LEU A 56 2.95 19.12 14.12
N ALA A 57 3.40 17.96 13.64
CA ALA A 57 2.69 16.70 13.81
C ALA A 57 2.53 16.32 15.29
N PHE A 58 3.55 16.59 16.11
CA PHE A 58 3.52 16.34 17.54
C PHE A 58 2.55 17.26 18.28
N GLU A 59 2.50 18.56 17.93
CA GLU A 59 1.48 19.47 18.46
C GLU A 59 0.07 18.98 18.10
N ARG A 60 -0.15 18.60 16.85
CA ARG A 60 -1.43 18.03 16.40
C ARG A 60 -1.80 16.76 17.17
N MET A 61 -0.84 15.87 17.42
CA MET A 61 -1.06 14.67 18.22
C MET A 61 -1.53 15.02 19.64
N LYS A 62 -0.92 16.03 20.29
CA LYS A 62 -1.33 16.47 21.63
C LYS A 62 -2.74 17.04 21.64
N ASP A 63 -3.10 17.81 20.63
CA ASP A 63 -4.44 18.39 20.53
C ASP A 63 -5.49 17.30 20.31
N ASN A 64 -5.24 16.35 19.39
CA ASN A 64 -6.10 15.17 19.20
C ASN A 64 -6.29 14.37 20.50
N LEU A 65 -5.21 14.15 21.27
CA LEU A 65 -5.29 13.45 22.57
C LEU A 65 -6.11 14.23 23.62
N ARG A 66 -6.00 15.56 23.65
CA ARG A 66 -6.80 16.40 24.56
C ARG A 66 -8.29 16.38 24.20
N ASP A 67 -8.59 16.32 22.91
CA ASP A 67 -9.96 16.27 22.39
C ASP A 67 -10.58 14.86 22.48
N GLY A 68 -9.81 13.87 22.96
CA GLY A 68 -10.29 12.49 23.13
C GLY A 68 -10.43 11.74 21.81
N VAL A 69 -9.67 12.13 20.77
CA VAL A 69 -9.64 11.41 19.49
C VAL A 69 -9.05 10.03 19.71
N GLU A 70 -9.79 9.01 19.27
CA GLU A 70 -9.34 7.62 19.28
C GLU A 70 -8.48 7.32 18.05
N PHE A 71 -7.33 6.67 18.26
CA PHE A 71 -6.48 6.22 17.17
C PHE A 71 -6.83 4.80 16.75
N ALA A 72 -7.07 4.60 15.46
CA ALA A 72 -7.19 3.27 14.86
C ALA A 72 -5.89 2.91 14.14
N MET A 73 -5.29 1.77 14.51
CA MET A 73 -4.14 1.24 13.81
C MET A 73 -4.60 0.45 12.59
N VAL A 74 -4.14 0.84 11.40
CA VAL A 74 -4.36 0.10 10.16
C VAL A 74 -3.06 -0.61 9.79
N VAL A 75 -3.12 -1.94 9.70
CA VAL A 75 -1.98 -2.75 9.28
C VAL A 75 -1.91 -2.79 7.76
N ASP A 76 -0.79 -2.34 7.18
CA ASP A 76 -0.54 -2.45 5.75
C ASP A 76 0.00 -3.86 5.42
N HIS A 77 -0.78 -4.63 4.68
CA HIS A 77 -0.41 -5.98 4.23
C HIS A 77 0.15 -6.00 2.80
N SER A 78 0.37 -4.85 2.17
CA SER A 78 0.77 -4.77 0.76
C SER A 78 2.08 -5.54 0.47
N SER A 79 3.07 -5.44 1.35
CA SER A 79 4.35 -6.16 1.22
C SER A 79 4.16 -7.69 1.31
N THR A 80 3.36 -8.16 2.27
CA THR A 80 3.03 -9.59 2.42
C THR A 80 2.25 -10.10 1.22
N ILE A 81 1.24 -9.35 0.74
CA ILE A 81 0.45 -9.72 -0.43
C ILE A 81 1.34 -9.89 -1.67
N LEU A 82 2.28 -8.96 -1.88
CA LEU A 82 3.19 -9.03 -3.02
C LEU A 82 4.21 -10.18 -2.88
N ALA A 83 4.69 -10.46 -1.66
CA ALA A 83 5.54 -11.61 -1.39
C ALA A 83 4.82 -12.94 -1.67
N GLU A 84 3.56 -13.06 -1.26
CA GLU A 84 2.72 -14.23 -1.58
C GLU A 84 2.51 -14.37 -3.10
N ALA A 85 2.26 -13.26 -3.81
CA ALA A 85 2.12 -13.28 -5.27
C ALA A 85 3.35 -13.89 -5.96
N ARG A 86 4.55 -13.46 -5.54
CA ARG A 86 5.83 -13.95 -6.04
C ARG A 86 6.06 -15.42 -5.68
N SER A 87 5.77 -15.81 -4.43
CA SER A 87 5.88 -17.19 -3.98
C SER A 87 5.00 -18.15 -4.81
N TYR A 88 3.76 -17.76 -5.13
CA TYR A 88 2.90 -18.56 -5.99
C TYR A 88 3.38 -18.63 -7.45
N ALA A 89 3.94 -17.54 -7.98
CA ALA A 89 4.53 -17.54 -9.31
C ALA A 89 5.71 -18.53 -9.38
N ASP A 90 6.65 -18.45 -8.43
CA ASP A 90 7.81 -19.34 -8.33
C ASP A 90 7.38 -20.82 -8.15
N GLY A 91 6.27 -21.06 -7.45
CA GLY A 91 5.67 -22.38 -7.28
C GLY A 91 4.89 -22.89 -8.49
N GLY A 92 4.84 -22.15 -9.61
CA GLY A 92 4.10 -22.52 -10.82
C GLY A 92 2.57 -22.47 -10.68
N ARG A 93 2.06 -21.82 -9.61
CA ARG A 93 0.65 -21.65 -9.27
C ARG A 93 0.15 -20.29 -9.79
N GLU A 94 0.18 -20.12 -11.11
CA GLU A 94 -0.08 -18.87 -11.83
C GLU A 94 -1.41 -18.22 -11.41
N GLU A 95 -2.46 -19.02 -11.28
CA GLU A 95 -3.80 -18.56 -10.91
C GLU A 95 -3.83 -17.85 -9.54
N PHE A 96 -3.11 -18.39 -8.55
CA PHE A 96 -3.01 -17.77 -7.23
C PHE A 96 -2.13 -16.53 -7.28
N ALA A 97 -1.03 -16.56 -8.04
CA ALA A 97 -0.18 -15.38 -8.24
C ALA A 97 -1.01 -14.19 -8.77
N PHE A 98 -1.85 -14.41 -9.78
CA PHE A 98 -2.73 -13.36 -10.32
C PHE A 98 -3.79 -12.86 -9.34
N VAL A 99 -4.27 -13.71 -8.43
CA VAL A 99 -5.17 -13.26 -7.34
C VAL A 99 -4.46 -12.27 -6.43
N PHE A 100 -3.25 -12.59 -5.98
CA PHE A 100 -2.48 -11.72 -5.08
C PHE A 100 -1.96 -10.46 -5.77
N TYR A 101 -1.46 -10.54 -7.01
CA TYR A 101 -1.14 -9.33 -7.80
C TYR A 101 -2.35 -8.43 -8.00
N GLY A 102 -3.52 -9.03 -8.32
CA GLY A 102 -4.76 -8.28 -8.47
C GLY A 102 -5.19 -7.59 -7.16
N LEU A 103 -5.01 -8.26 -6.02
CA LEU A 103 -5.30 -7.70 -4.70
C LEU A 103 -4.36 -6.52 -4.36
N PHE A 104 -3.05 -6.68 -4.58
CA PHE A 104 -2.06 -5.62 -4.39
C PHE A 104 -2.41 -4.37 -5.22
N ILE A 105 -2.67 -4.56 -6.52
CA ILE A 105 -3.05 -3.47 -7.42
C ILE A 105 -4.32 -2.75 -6.94
N GLU A 106 -5.32 -3.51 -6.50
CA GLU A 106 -6.56 -2.95 -5.96
C GLU A 106 -6.31 -2.13 -4.68
N HIS A 107 -5.41 -2.57 -3.80
CA HIS A 107 -5.02 -1.81 -2.60
C HIS A 107 -4.28 -0.52 -2.94
N VAL A 108 -3.32 -0.56 -3.87
CA VAL A 108 -2.58 0.64 -4.28
C VAL A 108 -3.51 1.67 -4.95
N LEU A 109 -4.42 1.23 -5.83
CA LEU A 109 -5.42 2.11 -6.44
C LEU A 109 -6.37 2.69 -5.39
N ASN A 110 -6.84 1.88 -4.45
CA ASN A 110 -7.74 2.33 -3.39
C ASN A 110 -7.07 3.36 -2.46
N ARG A 111 -5.79 3.17 -2.13
CA ARG A 111 -4.98 4.14 -1.39
C ARG A 111 -4.89 5.47 -2.14
N ALA A 112 -4.50 5.43 -3.42
CA ALA A 112 -4.42 6.64 -4.25
C ALA A 112 -5.76 7.39 -4.34
N ILE A 113 -6.86 6.67 -4.54
CA ILE A 113 -8.22 7.26 -4.59
C ILE A 113 -8.58 7.89 -3.25
N ARG A 114 -8.32 7.22 -2.13
CA ARG A 114 -8.59 7.74 -0.80
C ARG A 114 -7.80 9.01 -0.54
N ASP A 115 -6.50 8.97 -0.74
CA ASP A 115 -5.61 10.09 -0.44
C ASP A 115 -5.94 11.31 -1.32
N ARG A 116 -6.28 11.09 -2.60
CA ARG A 116 -6.77 12.14 -3.50
C ARG A 116 -8.17 12.66 -3.12
N SER A 117 -9.05 11.79 -2.62
CA SER A 117 -10.39 12.19 -2.16
C SER A 117 -10.29 13.09 -0.94
N THR A 118 -9.36 12.80 -0.02
CA THR A 118 -9.03 13.66 1.13
C THR A 118 -8.55 15.04 0.68
N GLN A 119 -7.62 15.10 -0.28
CA GLN A 119 -7.16 16.37 -0.89
C GLN A 119 -8.30 17.21 -1.49
N LEU A 120 -9.32 16.55 -2.04
CA LEU A 120 -10.48 17.19 -2.65
C LEU A 120 -11.61 17.49 -1.64
N GLY A 121 -11.43 17.16 -0.36
CA GLY A 121 -12.44 17.36 0.67
C GLY A 121 -13.71 16.54 0.48
N LEU A 122 -13.62 15.38 -0.20
CA LEU A 122 -14.75 14.48 -0.36
C LEU A 122 -15.09 13.82 0.98
N SER A 123 -16.38 13.52 1.20
CA SER A 123 -16.80 12.77 2.37
C SER A 123 -16.33 11.32 2.31
N GLU A 124 -16.16 10.69 3.49
CA GLU A 124 -15.79 9.27 3.59
C GLU A 124 -16.72 8.37 2.77
N ARG A 125 -18.02 8.66 2.79
CA ARG A 125 -19.03 7.93 2.00
C ARG A 125 -18.73 8.03 0.50
N GLU A 126 -18.42 9.21 -0.02
CA GLU A 126 -18.07 9.40 -1.43
C GLU A 126 -16.78 8.68 -1.78
N THR A 127 -15.76 8.77 -0.92
CA THR A 127 -14.50 8.04 -1.07
C THR A 127 -14.71 6.53 -1.17
N VAL A 128 -15.51 5.95 -0.26
CA VAL A 128 -15.83 4.52 -0.27
C VAL A 128 -16.57 4.11 -1.55
N GLU A 129 -17.50 4.94 -2.03
CA GLU A 129 -18.21 4.67 -3.29
C GLU A 129 -17.28 4.71 -4.52
N LEU A 130 -16.24 5.55 -4.51
CA LEU A 130 -15.20 5.56 -5.54
C LEU A 130 -14.29 4.32 -5.44
N MET A 131 -13.89 3.94 -4.23
CA MET A 131 -13.08 2.73 -3.97
C MET A 131 -13.82 1.43 -4.31
N ARG A 132 -15.15 1.40 -4.30
CA ARG A 132 -15.97 0.23 -4.70
C ARG A 132 -16.06 0.03 -6.21
N ARG A 133 -15.61 1.00 -7.01
CA ARG A 133 -15.67 0.91 -8.48
C ARG A 133 -14.80 -0.21 -9.02
N SER A 134 -15.12 -0.67 -10.22
CA SER A 134 -14.33 -1.68 -10.90
C SER A 134 -12.93 -1.15 -11.25
N VAL A 135 -11.93 -2.03 -11.39
CA VAL A 135 -10.58 -1.63 -11.81
C VAL A 135 -10.59 -0.86 -13.16
N PRO A 136 -11.37 -1.26 -14.19
CA PRO A 136 -11.52 -0.46 -15.40
C PRO A 136 -12.04 0.96 -15.15
N ASP A 137 -13.01 1.15 -14.26
CA ASP A 137 -13.54 2.48 -13.93
C ASP A 137 -12.49 3.31 -13.17
N LYS A 138 -11.82 2.70 -12.18
CA LYS A 138 -10.77 3.30 -11.35
C LYS A 138 -9.62 3.83 -12.19
N THR A 139 -9.18 3.06 -13.19
CA THR A 139 -8.08 3.43 -14.12
C THR A 139 -8.57 4.20 -15.35
N GLY A 140 -9.87 4.50 -15.43
CA GLY A 140 -10.53 5.20 -16.54
C GLY A 140 -11.08 6.55 -16.11
N LEU A 141 -12.40 6.68 -16.13
CA LEU A 141 -13.09 7.94 -15.85
C LEU A 141 -12.85 8.41 -14.40
N THR A 142 -12.86 7.51 -13.42
CA THR A 142 -12.62 7.88 -12.02
C THR A 142 -11.24 8.51 -11.84
N TRP A 143 -10.18 7.93 -12.45
CA TRP A 143 -8.85 8.52 -12.41
C TRP A 143 -8.83 9.93 -12.99
N LYS A 144 -9.40 10.08 -14.19
CA LYS A 144 -9.42 11.35 -14.90
C LYS A 144 -10.11 12.46 -14.10
N LEU A 145 -11.21 12.13 -13.44
CA LEU A 145 -11.95 13.08 -12.62
C LEU A 145 -11.20 13.47 -11.34
N LEU A 146 -10.51 12.53 -10.70
CA LEU A 146 -9.79 12.79 -9.45
C LEU A 146 -8.44 13.47 -9.67
N PHE A 147 -7.67 13.03 -10.66
CA PHE A 147 -6.27 13.45 -10.87
C PHE A 147 -6.13 14.50 -11.98
N GLY A 148 -7.17 14.73 -12.79
CA GLY A 148 -7.11 15.69 -13.90
C GLY A 148 -6.25 15.23 -15.08
N GLU A 149 -5.81 13.97 -15.09
CA GLU A 149 -5.00 13.38 -16.15
C GLU A 149 -5.47 11.98 -16.55
N ASP A 150 -5.09 11.55 -17.75
CA ASP A 150 -5.39 10.19 -18.22
C ASP A 150 -4.41 9.19 -17.61
N PHE A 151 -4.95 8.09 -17.05
CA PHE A 151 -4.11 7.01 -16.51
C PHE A 151 -3.18 6.41 -17.58
N PRO A 152 -1.89 6.14 -17.31
CA PRO A 152 -0.92 5.70 -18.32
C PRO A 152 -1.40 4.45 -19.10
N ALA A 153 -1.45 4.57 -20.43
CA ALA A 153 -2.12 3.56 -21.28
C ALA A 153 -1.49 2.15 -21.19
N LEU A 154 -0.15 2.06 -21.15
CA LEU A 154 0.55 0.79 -21.00
C LEU A 154 0.25 0.14 -19.65
N LEU A 155 0.36 0.91 -18.55
CA LEU A 155 0.06 0.43 -17.20
C LEU A 155 -1.41 -0.01 -17.09
N ARG A 156 -2.34 0.75 -17.67
CA ARG A 156 -3.77 0.39 -17.75
C ARG A 156 -3.96 -0.96 -18.43
N SER A 157 -3.24 -1.19 -19.53
CA SER A 157 -3.32 -2.46 -20.26
C SER A 157 -2.80 -3.63 -19.43
N ASP A 158 -1.69 -3.46 -18.72
CA ASP A 158 -1.10 -4.50 -17.88
C ASP A 158 -2.02 -4.82 -16.67
N ILE A 159 -2.56 -3.79 -16.01
CA ILE A 159 -3.54 -3.94 -14.91
C ILE A 159 -4.81 -4.65 -15.38
N ARG A 160 -5.29 -4.31 -16.58
CA ARG A 160 -6.46 -4.97 -17.17
C ARG A 160 -6.19 -6.45 -17.42
N PHE A 161 -5.02 -6.79 -17.96
CA PHE A 161 -4.61 -8.19 -18.18
C PHE A 161 -4.65 -9.00 -16.87
N ILE A 162 -4.10 -8.46 -15.79
CA ILE A 162 -4.11 -9.09 -14.45
C ILE A 162 -5.54 -9.26 -13.93
N SER A 163 -6.36 -8.21 -14.05
CA SER A 163 -7.75 -8.22 -13.60
C SER A 163 -8.60 -9.27 -14.35
N GLU A 164 -8.40 -9.40 -15.66
CA GLU A 164 -9.08 -10.40 -16.49
C GLU A 164 -8.66 -11.83 -16.12
N ARG A 165 -7.38 -12.06 -15.83
CA ARG A 165 -6.87 -13.36 -15.35
C ARG A 165 -7.46 -13.71 -13.99
N ARG A 166 -7.38 -12.81 -13.01
CA ARG A 166 -8.00 -12.97 -11.68
C ARG A 166 -9.49 -13.30 -11.80
N ASN A 167 -10.23 -12.51 -12.58
CA ASN A 167 -11.68 -12.71 -12.77
C ASN A 167 -11.98 -14.05 -13.45
N SER A 168 -11.15 -14.47 -14.40
CA SER A 168 -11.32 -15.79 -15.04
C SER A 168 -11.16 -16.91 -14.02
N PHE A 169 -10.18 -16.82 -13.13
CA PHE A 169 -10.00 -17.79 -12.05
C PHE A 169 -11.15 -17.78 -11.05
N ALA A 170 -11.48 -16.60 -10.50
CA ALA A 170 -12.55 -16.45 -9.50
C ALA A 170 -13.93 -16.92 -9.99
N HIS A 171 -14.18 -16.84 -11.31
CA HIS A 171 -15.45 -17.24 -11.92
C HIS A 171 -15.41 -18.58 -12.65
N TYR A 172 -14.44 -19.45 -12.37
CA TYR A 172 -14.30 -20.78 -12.98
C TYR A 172 -14.24 -20.77 -14.52
N LYS A 173 -13.79 -19.65 -15.10
CA LYS A 173 -13.53 -19.49 -16.54
C LYS A 173 -12.04 -19.65 -16.88
N TRP A 174 -11.22 -20.00 -15.89
CA TRP A 174 -9.82 -20.29 -16.11
C TRP A 174 -9.71 -21.57 -16.92
N GLN A 175 -9.53 -21.38 -18.22
CA GLN A 175 -9.25 -22.46 -19.14
C GLN A 175 -7.75 -22.45 -19.39
N ASP A 176 -7.16 -23.64 -19.36
CA ASP A 176 -5.89 -23.83 -20.05
C ASP A 176 -6.07 -23.34 -21.47
N HIS A 177 -5.08 -22.58 -21.97
CA HIS A 177 -5.20 -22.01 -23.30
C HIS A 177 -5.54 -23.12 -24.30
N PRO A 178 -6.40 -22.86 -25.31
CA PRO A 178 -6.69 -23.85 -26.35
C PRO A 178 -5.43 -24.35 -27.08
N GLU A 179 -4.32 -23.62 -26.98
CA GLU A 179 -3.00 -24.08 -27.39
C GLU A 179 -2.28 -24.88 -26.28
N SER A 180 -2.97 -25.56 -25.38
CA SER A 180 -2.38 -26.47 -24.38
C SER A 180 -1.67 -27.67 -25.02
N HIS A 181 -1.80 -27.82 -26.35
CA HIS A 181 -0.97 -28.66 -27.21
C HIS A 181 0.44 -28.10 -27.49
N LEU A 182 0.75 -26.89 -27.00
CA LEU A 182 2.06 -26.27 -27.16
C LEU A 182 3.15 -27.11 -26.50
N LEU A 183 4.34 -27.06 -27.11
CA LEU A 183 5.54 -27.65 -26.52
C LEU A 183 5.81 -27.03 -25.14
N PRO A 184 6.37 -27.79 -24.18
CA PRO A 184 6.65 -27.31 -22.82
C PRO A 184 7.35 -25.94 -22.75
N ASP A 185 8.27 -25.66 -23.68
CA ASP A 185 9.00 -24.39 -23.73
C ASP A 185 8.09 -23.18 -24.03
N ALA A 186 7.10 -23.34 -24.91
CA ALA A 186 6.16 -22.26 -25.24
C ALA A 186 5.23 -21.95 -24.06
N ILE A 187 4.85 -22.96 -23.27
CA ILE A 187 4.12 -22.77 -22.01
C ILE A 187 4.98 -21.98 -21.02
N ARG A 188 6.25 -22.35 -20.85
CA ARG A 188 7.19 -21.65 -19.97
C ARG A 188 7.37 -20.18 -20.36
N THR A 189 7.69 -19.90 -21.62
CA THR A 189 7.86 -18.52 -22.12
C THR A 189 6.59 -17.68 -21.94
N ARG A 190 5.42 -18.27 -22.11
CA ARG A 190 4.15 -17.58 -21.88
C ARG A 190 3.96 -17.23 -20.40
N ARG A 191 4.25 -18.16 -19.49
CA ARG A 191 4.17 -17.92 -18.03
C ARG A 191 5.13 -16.82 -17.61
N GLU A 192 6.39 -16.92 -17.99
CA GLU A 192 7.41 -15.91 -17.72
C GLU A 192 6.97 -14.52 -18.21
N LYS A 193 6.39 -14.43 -19.41
CA LYS A 193 5.86 -13.16 -19.94
C LYS A 193 4.68 -12.63 -19.11
N ALA A 194 3.78 -13.52 -18.68
CA ALA A 194 2.61 -13.15 -17.90
C ALA A 194 3.01 -12.65 -16.49
N GLU A 195 3.95 -13.35 -15.84
CA GLU A 195 4.53 -12.97 -14.54
C GLU A 195 5.31 -11.66 -14.63
N THR A 196 6.16 -11.50 -15.65
CA THR A 196 6.89 -10.23 -15.91
C THR A 196 5.92 -9.07 -16.10
N THR A 197 4.79 -9.31 -16.76
CA THR A 197 3.75 -8.29 -16.94
C THR A 197 3.09 -7.93 -15.60
N ALA A 198 2.83 -8.91 -14.74
CA ALA A 198 2.24 -8.71 -13.43
C ALA A 198 3.17 -7.92 -12.49
N GLU A 199 4.44 -8.33 -12.40
CA GLU A 199 5.46 -7.66 -11.58
C GLU A 199 5.69 -6.22 -12.07
N ARG A 200 5.79 -6.02 -13.39
CA ARG A 200 5.90 -4.67 -13.98
C ARG A 200 4.70 -3.80 -13.62
N ALA A 201 3.48 -4.33 -13.70
CA ALA A 201 2.28 -3.57 -13.36
C ALA A 201 2.29 -3.16 -11.88
N ALA A 202 2.65 -4.07 -10.98
CA ALA A 202 2.71 -3.81 -9.55
C ALA A 202 3.73 -2.71 -9.22
N SER A 203 4.98 -2.85 -9.67
CA SER A 203 6.05 -1.89 -9.40
C SER A 203 5.79 -0.53 -10.08
N THR A 204 5.40 -0.54 -11.36
CA THR A 204 5.12 0.70 -12.10
C THR A 204 3.92 1.45 -11.52
N LEU A 205 2.89 0.74 -11.03
CA LEU A 205 1.75 1.36 -10.37
C LEU A 205 2.16 2.00 -9.04
N GLU A 206 2.94 1.29 -8.22
CA GLU A 206 3.42 1.82 -6.95
C GLU A 206 4.27 3.08 -7.16
N ASP A 207 5.22 3.04 -8.09
CA ASP A 207 6.06 4.19 -8.43
C ASP A 207 5.27 5.34 -9.05
N TYR A 208 4.27 5.03 -9.88
CA TYR A 208 3.38 6.05 -10.45
C TYR A 208 2.55 6.73 -9.35
N VAL A 209 1.93 5.96 -8.46
CA VAL A 209 1.17 6.52 -7.34
C VAL A 209 2.06 7.31 -6.41
N ARG A 210 3.25 6.81 -6.06
CA ARG A 210 4.21 7.54 -5.21
C ARG A 210 4.47 8.93 -5.80
N ARG A 211 4.81 9.02 -7.09
CA ARG A 211 5.09 10.29 -7.79
C ARG A 211 3.92 11.29 -7.82
N LEU A 212 2.68 10.83 -7.65
CA LEU A 212 1.52 11.73 -7.60
C LEU A 212 1.39 12.47 -6.28
N PHE A 213 1.96 11.89 -5.22
CA PHE A 213 1.88 12.42 -3.86
C PHE A 213 3.23 12.91 -3.33
N THR A 214 4.33 12.65 -4.05
CA THR A 214 5.63 13.16 -3.68
C THR A 214 5.71 14.67 -3.81
N THR A 215 6.40 15.31 -2.87
CA THR A 215 6.70 16.74 -2.93
C THR A 215 8.17 16.96 -3.34
N ASP A 216 8.51 18.12 -3.90
CA ASP A 216 9.85 18.45 -4.44
C ASP A 216 10.98 18.52 -3.36
N GLY A 217 10.86 17.81 -2.24
CA GLY A 217 11.85 17.74 -1.16
C GLY A 217 12.25 16.31 -0.81
N ASP A 218 13.41 15.87 -1.27
CA ASP A 218 13.90 14.48 -1.15
C ASP A 218 13.84 13.90 0.28
N VAL A 219 14.10 14.71 1.31
CA VAL A 219 14.19 14.22 2.71
C VAL A 219 12.82 13.98 3.35
N ILE A 220 11.91 14.97 3.26
CA ILE A 220 10.56 14.82 3.82
C ILE A 220 9.79 13.76 3.04
N ASP A 221 9.94 13.73 1.73
CA ASP A 221 9.35 12.72 0.87
C ASP A 221 9.81 11.31 1.23
N HIS A 222 11.13 11.13 1.37
CA HIS A 222 11.71 9.86 1.81
C HIS A 222 11.21 9.46 3.20
N TRP A 223 11.10 10.39 4.14
CA TRP A 223 10.59 10.09 5.46
C TRP A 223 9.09 9.75 5.45
N LEU A 224 8.27 10.42 4.64
CA LEU A 224 6.82 10.18 4.53
C LEU A 224 6.47 8.91 3.75
N HIS A 225 7.25 8.54 2.74
CA HIS A 225 6.90 7.48 1.79
C HIS A 225 7.94 6.35 1.66
N GLY A 226 9.12 6.51 2.24
CA GLY A 226 10.18 5.50 2.23
C GLY A 226 9.92 4.32 3.18
N PRO A 227 10.72 3.24 3.08
CA PRO A 227 10.62 2.12 4.01
C PRO A 227 10.78 2.59 5.46
N HIS A 228 10.11 1.92 6.39
CA HIS A 228 10.32 2.19 7.81
C HIS A 228 11.78 1.84 8.17
N PRO A 229 12.50 2.70 8.90
CA PRO A 229 13.84 2.37 9.37
C PRO A 229 13.75 1.11 10.23
N THR A 230 14.46 0.06 9.84
CA THR A 230 14.63 -1.13 10.68
C THR A 230 15.58 -0.80 11.82
N GLU A 231 15.51 -1.52 12.94
CA GLU A 231 16.44 -1.33 14.07
C GLU A 231 17.92 -1.37 13.63
N GLU A 232 18.23 -2.16 12.59
CA GLU A 232 19.58 -2.25 12.01
C GLU A 232 20.07 -0.92 11.43
N SER A 233 19.18 -0.12 10.83
CA SER A 233 19.52 1.17 10.22
C SER A 233 19.79 2.29 11.24
N GLN A 234 19.42 2.11 12.51
CA GLN A 234 19.57 3.14 13.55
C GLN A 234 20.87 3.02 14.36
N ASN A 235 21.58 1.90 14.24
CA ASN A 235 22.86 1.67 14.93
C ASN A 235 24.09 2.12 14.11
N GLU A 236 23.89 2.57 12.87
CA GLU A 236 24.96 3.18 12.08
C GLU A 236 25.05 4.68 12.41
N GLU A 237 25.77 5.02 13.48
CA GLU A 237 26.13 6.42 13.72
C GLU A 237 26.94 6.96 12.52
N PRO A 238 26.60 8.16 11.99
CA PRO A 238 27.36 8.76 10.91
C PRO A 238 28.80 9.02 11.39
N SER A 239 29.75 8.30 10.79
CA SER A 239 31.19 8.45 11.01
C SER A 239 31.74 9.74 10.43
#